data_AF-A0A1J3DX62-F1
#
_entry.id   AF-A0A1J3DX62-F1
#
_cell.length_a   1.000
_cell.length_b   1.000
_cell.length_c   1.000
_cell.angle_alpha   90.00
_cell.angle_beta   90.00
_cell.angle_gamma   90.00
#
_symmetry.space_group_name_H-M   'P 1'
#
loop_
_entity.id
_entity.type
_entity.pdbx_description
1 polymer ?
#
loop_
_entity_poly.entity_id
_entity_poly.type
_entity_poly.pdbx_seq_one_letter_code
_entity_poly.pdbx_strand_id
1 'polypeptide(L)'
;GHKLVSVTKEGLQLPEDEEEKKKSEETKKLNEKLCKTIKEVLGDKVEKVLVGSRIIDSPCVLVTGEFGWSANMERIMKAQALRDNSMPSFMSAKKTMEINPAHPIVNELRKKVDIDENDKTVKD
;
A
#
# COMPACT_ATOMS: atom_id res chain seq x y z
N GLY A 1 -8.13 28.36 8.22
CA GLY A 1 -8.13 27.11 9.01
C GLY A 1 -7.24 26.09 8.34
N HIS A 2 -6.69 25.13 9.08
CA HIS A 2 -5.79 24.10 8.54
C HIS A 2 -6.54 22.78 8.28
N LYS A 3 -6.24 22.11 7.16
CA LYS A 3 -6.82 20.79 6.83
C LYS A 3 -6.16 19.72 7.72
N LEU A 4 -6.97 18.90 8.38
CA LEU A 4 -6.50 17.72 9.09
C LEU A 4 -6.31 16.57 8.10
N VAL A 5 -5.17 15.88 8.17
CA VAL A 5 -4.82 14.78 7.27
C VAL A 5 -4.47 13.55 8.09
N SER A 6 -5.03 12.39 7.74
CA SER A 6 -4.68 11.12 8.37
C SER A 6 -3.49 10.48 7.67
N VAL A 7 -2.45 10.14 8.43
CA VAL A 7 -1.26 9.45 7.92
C VAL A 7 -1.54 8.02 7.43
N THR A 8 -2.67 7.42 7.84
CA THR A 8 -3.05 6.05 7.43
C THR A 8 -3.91 6.03 6.16
N LYS A 9 -4.24 7.21 5.62
CA LYS A 9 -5.03 7.35 4.41
C LYS A 9 -4.16 7.69 3.21
N GLU A 10 -4.68 7.42 2.03
CA GLU A 10 -4.14 7.93 0.77
C GLU A 10 -4.15 9.47 0.73
N GLY A 11 -3.33 10.05 -0.14
CA GLY A 11 -3.25 11.50 -0.32
C GLY A 11 -2.35 12.23 0.69
N LEU A 12 -1.56 11.50 1.47
CA LEU A 12 -0.53 12.09 2.31
C LEU A 12 0.57 12.66 1.40
N GLN A 13 0.67 13.99 1.37
CA GLN A 13 1.75 14.71 0.70
C GLN A 13 2.75 15.16 1.77
N LEU A 14 3.93 14.56 1.75
CA LEU A 14 5.07 15.03 2.52
C LEU A 14 5.87 16.03 1.68
N PRO A 15 6.53 17.01 2.30
CA PRO A 15 7.48 17.86 1.58
C PRO A 15 8.59 16.97 1.03
N GLU A 16 8.77 16.99 -0.30
CA GLU A 16 9.80 16.26 -1.03
C GLU A 16 10.59 17.25 -1.88
N ASP A 17 11.92 17.15 -1.82
CA ASP A 17 12.81 17.96 -2.64
C ASP A 17 12.82 17.49 -4.11
N GLU A 18 13.29 18.33 -5.05
CA GLU A 18 13.35 17.95 -6.47
C GLU A 18 14.20 16.69 -6.72
N GLU A 19 15.24 16.47 -5.92
CA GLU A 19 16.09 15.28 -6.02
C GLU A 19 15.37 14.02 -5.54
N GLU A 20 14.58 14.12 -4.47
CA GLU A 20 13.78 13.02 -3.93
C GLU A 20 12.65 12.63 -4.88
N LYS A 21 12.02 13.61 -5.53
CA LYS A 21 11.00 13.36 -6.56
C LYS A 21 11.57 12.56 -7.73
N LYS A 22 12.75 12.93 -8.23
CA LYS A 22 13.43 12.18 -9.30
C LYS A 22 13.76 10.76 -8.88
N LYS A 23 14.35 10.58 -7.69
CA LYS A 23 14.64 9.25 -7.13
C LYS A 23 13.38 8.40 -6.97
N SER A 24 12.27 9.01 -6.53
CA SER A 24 10.96 8.36 -6.39
C SER A 24 10.40 7.89 -7.73
N GLU A 25 10.51 8.69 -8.79
CA GLU A 25 10.10 8.28 -10.14
C GLU A 25 10.95 7.13 -10.69
N GLU A 26 12.27 7.16 -10.47
CA GLU A 26 13.17 6.08 -10.87
C GLU A 26 12.88 4.79 -10.11
N THR A 27 12.69 4.86 -8.79
CA THR A 27 12.33 3.69 -7.98
C THR A 27 10.94 3.16 -8.32
N LYS A 28 9.97 4.03 -8.68
CA LYS A 28 8.67 3.59 -9.18
C LYS A 28 8.79 2.77 -10.46
N LYS A 29 9.59 3.23 -11.43
CA LYS A 29 9.85 2.49 -12.68
C LYS A 29 10.56 1.17 -12.41
N LEU A 30 11.59 1.18 -11.57
CA LEU A 30 12.38 -0.01 -11.26
C LEU A 30 11.57 -1.09 -10.53
N ASN A 31 10.62 -0.70 -9.69
CA ASN A 31 9.78 -1.62 -8.93
C ASN A 31 8.40 -1.87 -9.58
N GLU A 32 8.16 -1.38 -10.81
CA GLU A 32 6.88 -1.54 -11.48
C GLU A 32 6.55 -3.02 -11.72
N LYS A 33 7.55 -3.81 -12.12
CA LYS A 33 7.42 -5.27 -12.30
C LYS A 33 7.01 -5.94 -10.99
N LEU A 34 7.76 -5.68 -9.91
CA LEU A 34 7.45 -6.20 -8.57
C LEU A 34 6.04 -5.80 -8.11
N CYS A 35 5.62 -4.55 -8.32
CA CYS A 35 4.27 -4.09 -7.96
C CYS A 35 3.17 -4.87 -8.71
N LYS A 36 3.37 -5.15 -10.01
CA LYS A 36 2.45 -5.96 -10.81
C LYS A 36 2.39 -7.39 -10.31
N THR A 37 3.54 -8.05 -10.10
CA THR A 37 3.59 -9.41 -9.58
C THR A 37 2.91 -9.53 -8.21
N ILE A 38 3.17 -8.59 -7.29
CA ILE A 38 2.49 -8.58 -5.98
C ILE A 38 0.97 -8.39 -6.15
N LYS A 39 0.54 -7.52 -7.06
CA LYS A 39 -0.89 -7.29 -7.33
C LYS A 39 -1.56 -8.54 -7.91
N GLU A 40 -0.88 -9.28 -8.78
CA GLU A 40 -1.39 -10.55 -9.33
C GLU A 40 -1.49 -11.63 -8.24
N VAL A 41 -0.48 -11.76 -7.38
CA VAL A 41 -0.48 -12.72 -6.26
C VAL A 41 -1.57 -12.41 -5.23
N LEU A 42 -1.75 -11.12 -4.89
CA LEU A 42 -2.74 -10.71 -3.90
C LEU A 42 -4.16 -10.57 -4.48
N GLY A 43 -4.28 -10.48 -5.81
CA GLY A 43 -5.55 -10.40 -6.53
C GLY A 43 -6.51 -9.37 -5.96
N ASP A 44 -7.65 -9.83 -5.47
CA ASP A 44 -8.72 -9.01 -4.91
C ASP A 44 -8.50 -8.51 -3.48
N LYS A 45 -7.45 -8.98 -2.79
CA LYS A 45 -7.18 -8.58 -1.39
C LYS A 45 -6.69 -7.13 -1.27
N VAL A 46 -6.05 -6.61 -2.31
CA VAL A 46 -5.56 -5.23 -2.39
C VAL A 46 -6.18 -4.51 -3.57
N GLU A 47 -6.33 -3.20 -3.52
CA GLU A 47 -6.82 -2.42 -4.65
C GLU A 47 -5.70 -2.19 -5.67
N LYS A 48 -4.60 -1.63 -5.19
CA LYS A 48 -3.39 -1.32 -5.97
C LYS A 48 -2.15 -1.51 -5.10
N VAL A 49 -1.01 -1.72 -5.77
CA VAL A 49 0.32 -1.80 -5.14
C VAL A 49 1.15 -0.66 -5.69
N LEU A 50 1.74 0.15 -4.81
CA LEU A 50 2.50 1.35 -5.15
C LEU A 50 3.80 1.41 -4.36
N VAL A 51 4.77 2.18 -4.84
CA VAL A 51 5.95 2.54 -4.05
C VAL A 51 5.58 3.67 -3.09
N GLY A 52 5.78 3.46 -1.79
CA GLY A 52 5.49 4.46 -0.76
C GLY A 52 6.67 5.37 -0.46
N SER A 53 6.42 6.66 -0.27
CA SER A 53 7.42 7.62 0.22
C SER A 53 7.36 7.86 1.74
N ARG A 54 6.33 7.32 2.43
CA ARG A 54 6.12 7.51 3.86
C ARG A 54 6.81 6.46 4.76
N ILE A 55 7.44 5.45 4.18
CA ILE A 55 7.93 4.26 4.88
C ILE A 55 9.45 4.32 4.99
N ILE A 56 9.98 4.12 6.20
CA ILE A 56 11.43 4.14 6.46
C ILE A 56 11.91 2.72 6.77
N ASP A 57 11.47 2.14 7.90
CA ASP A 57 12.00 0.86 8.40
C ASP A 57 11.18 -0.36 7.98
N SER A 58 9.88 -0.19 7.69
CA SER A 58 9.01 -1.32 7.34
C SER A 58 9.17 -1.72 5.87
N PRO A 59 8.99 -3.00 5.51
CA PRO A 59 9.02 -3.45 4.12
C PRO A 59 7.80 -2.97 3.31
N CYS A 60 6.63 -2.88 3.94
CA CYS A 60 5.40 -2.42 3.30
C CYS A 60 4.38 -1.94 4.35
N VAL A 61 3.36 -1.21 3.89
CA VAL A 61 2.22 -0.77 4.72
C VAL A 61 0.92 -0.83 3.91
N LEU A 62 -0.20 -1.05 4.59
CA LEU A 62 -1.53 -0.97 3.99
C LEU A 62 -2.17 0.38 4.32
N VAL A 63 -2.55 1.12 3.27
CA VAL A 63 -3.26 2.40 3.38
C VAL A 63 -4.70 2.26 2.91
N THR A 64 -5.59 3.02 3.54
CA THR A 64 -7.02 3.07 3.18
C THR A 64 -7.28 4.25 2.25
N GLY A 65 -8.24 4.13 1.33
CA GLY A 65 -8.65 5.25 0.47
C GLY A 65 -9.04 6.51 1.25
N GLU A 66 -8.90 7.68 0.63
CA GLU A 66 -9.11 9.00 1.27
C GLU A 66 -10.51 9.12 1.92
N PHE A 67 -11.54 8.61 1.23
CA PHE A 67 -12.93 8.73 1.66
C PHE A 67 -13.46 7.51 2.43
N GLY A 68 -12.67 6.43 2.53
CA GLY A 68 -13.07 5.18 3.21
C GLY A 68 -12.87 5.21 4.73
N TRP A 69 -13.30 4.14 5.40
CA TRP A 69 -12.96 3.92 6.80
C TRP A 69 -11.48 3.64 6.97
N SER A 70 -10.86 4.27 7.98
CA SER A 70 -9.53 3.86 8.42
C SER A 70 -9.59 2.47 9.05
N ALA A 71 -8.45 1.78 9.16
CA ALA A 71 -8.39 0.47 9.82
C ALA A 71 -8.93 0.51 11.26
N ASN A 72 -8.70 1.61 11.99
CA ASN A 72 -9.26 1.78 13.32
C ASN A 72 -10.78 1.99 13.30
N MET A 73 -11.29 2.79 12.36
CA MET A 73 -12.74 2.98 12.18
C MET A 73 -13.42 1.66 11.79
N GLU A 74 -12.83 0.89 10.87
CA GLU A 74 -13.32 -0.43 10.46
C GLU A 74 -13.44 -1.37 11.68
N ARG A 75 -12.44 -1.38 12.58
CA ARG A 75 -12.47 -2.17 13.82
C ARG A 75 -13.57 -1.72 14.77
N ILE A 76 -13.72 -0.42 15.01
CA ILE A 76 -14.76 0.13 15.91
C ILE A 76 -16.15 -0.15 15.34
N MET A 77 -16.34 0.09 14.05
CA MET A 77 -17.61 -0.13 13.35
C MET A 77 -17.98 -1.61 13.33
N LYS A 78 -17.04 -2.53 13.07
CA LYS A 78 -17.31 -3.99 13.19
C LYS A 78 -17.73 -4.39 14.60
N ALA A 79 -17.12 -3.79 15.64
CA ALA A 79 -17.50 -4.07 17.02
C ALA A 79 -18.90 -3.53 17.39
N GLN A 80 -19.33 -2.44 16.77
CA GLN A 80 -20.66 -1.83 16.98
C GLN A 80 -21.75 -2.42 16.06
N ALA A 81 -21.40 -2.83 14.84
CA ALA A 81 -22.28 -3.39 13.82
C ALA A 81 -22.87 -4.75 14.17
N LEU A 82 -22.41 -5.40 15.24
CA LEU A 82 -23.09 -6.55 15.85
C LEU A 82 -24.55 -6.22 16.28
N ARG A 83 -24.99 -4.96 16.20
CA ARG A 83 -26.39 -4.53 16.38
C ARG A 83 -27.19 -4.29 15.10
N ASP A 84 -26.57 -4.08 13.93
CA ASP A 84 -27.26 -3.87 12.65
C ASP A 84 -26.34 -4.17 11.45
N ASN A 85 -26.73 -5.13 10.60
CA ASN A 85 -25.95 -5.65 9.48
C ASN A 85 -26.11 -4.84 8.17
N SER A 86 -26.78 -3.69 8.22
CA SER A 86 -27.02 -2.83 7.04
C SER A 86 -25.83 -1.97 6.60
N MET A 87 -24.63 -2.21 7.16
CA MET A 87 -23.41 -1.44 6.86
C MET A 87 -23.01 -1.57 5.38
N PRO A 88 -22.88 -0.45 4.64
CA PRO A 88 -22.52 -0.49 3.23
C PRO A 88 -21.10 -1.02 2.97
N SER A 89 -20.99 -2.09 2.18
CA SER A 89 -19.72 -2.73 1.78
C SER A 89 -18.70 -1.77 1.15
N PHE A 90 -19.14 -0.65 0.57
CA PHE A 90 -18.24 0.35 -0.04
C PHE A 90 -17.42 1.14 1.00
N MET A 91 -17.82 1.16 2.27
CA MET A 91 -17.07 1.86 3.33
C MET A 91 -15.88 1.05 3.86
N SER A 92 -15.91 -0.28 3.70
CA SER A 92 -14.80 -1.19 3.98
C SER A 92 -13.92 -1.40 2.74
N ALA A 93 -13.67 -0.33 1.99
CA ALA A 93 -12.97 -0.34 0.70
C ALA A 93 -11.66 -1.13 0.76
N LYS A 94 -11.30 -1.72 -0.40
CA LYS A 94 -10.04 -2.44 -0.60
C LYS A 94 -8.87 -1.52 -0.23
N LYS A 95 -7.81 -2.11 0.34
CA LYS A 95 -6.65 -1.36 0.83
C LYS A 95 -5.58 -1.30 -0.26
N THR A 96 -4.83 -0.22 -0.28
CA THR A 96 -3.66 -0.07 -1.14
C THR A 96 -2.43 -0.51 -0.37
N MET A 97 -1.58 -1.30 -1.01
CA MET A 97 -0.29 -1.69 -0.45
C MET A 97 0.80 -0.76 -0.94
N GLU A 98 1.48 -0.07 -0.03
CA GLU A 98 2.67 0.71 -0.34
C GLU A 98 3.91 -0.12 0.05
N ILE A 99 4.86 -0.30 -0.89
CA ILE A 99 6.11 -1.02 -0.66
C ILE A 99 7.27 -0.05 -0.45
N ASN A 100 8.25 -0.47 0.35
CA ASN A 100 9.48 0.29 0.61
C ASN A 100 10.66 -0.29 -0.20
N PRO A 101 11.11 0.39 -1.26
CA PRO A 101 12.16 -0.11 -2.14
C PRO A 101 13.56 -0.09 -1.49
N ALA A 102 13.76 0.68 -0.41
CA ALA A 102 15.01 0.71 0.33
C ALA A 102 15.16 -0.49 1.29
N HIS A 103 14.07 -1.18 1.60
CA HIS A 103 14.09 -2.30 2.53
C HIS A 103 14.76 -3.54 1.90
N PRO A 104 15.71 -4.22 2.58
CA PRO A 104 16.44 -5.37 2.03
C PRO A 104 15.53 -6.48 1.48
N ILE A 105 14.45 -6.80 2.18
CA ILE A 105 13.47 -7.82 1.75
C ILE A 105 12.84 -7.44 0.39
N VAL A 106 12.44 -6.18 0.21
CA VAL A 106 11.80 -5.72 -1.04
C VAL A 106 12.80 -5.73 -2.18
N ASN A 107 14.06 -5.38 -1.91
CA ASN A 107 15.13 -5.42 -2.91
C ASN A 107 15.43 -6.87 -3.35
N GLU A 108 15.49 -7.82 -2.41
CA GLU A 108 15.66 -9.24 -2.74
C GLU A 108 14.46 -9.80 -3.51
N LEU A 109 13.23 -9.45 -3.10
CA LEU A 109 12.03 -9.83 -3.85
C LEU A 109 12.05 -9.29 -5.28
N ARG A 110 12.48 -8.03 -5.47
CA ARG A 110 12.64 -7.46 -6.82
C ARG A 110 13.61 -8.28 -7.67
N LYS A 111 14.81 -8.57 -7.15
CA LYS A 111 15.81 -9.37 -7.87
C LYS A 111 15.27 -10.74 -8.25
N LYS A 112 14.54 -11.40 -7.35
CA LYS A 112 13.90 -12.69 -7.63
C LYS A 112 12.87 -12.57 -8.74
N VAL A 113 11.98 -11.57 -8.69
CA VAL A 113 10.98 -11.32 -9.75
C VAL A 113 11.64 -10.96 -11.09
N ASP A 114 12.78 -10.28 -11.08
CA ASP A 114 13.53 -9.97 -12.30
C ASP A 114 14.11 -11.23 -12.95
N ILE A 115 14.54 -12.21 -12.14
CA ILE A 115 15.07 -13.51 -12.60
C ILE A 115 13.94 -14.45 -13.04
N ASP A 116 12.93 -14.64 -12.20
CA ASP A 116 11.76 -15.49 -12.48
C ASP A 116 10.50 -14.93 -11.80
N GLU A 117 9.55 -14.48 -12.62
CA GLU A 117 8.27 -13.93 -12.18
C GLU A 117 7.30 -15.01 -11.65
N ASN A 118 7.56 -16.29 -11.96
CA ASN A 118 6.72 -17.41 -11.56
C ASN A 118 7.32 -18.30 -10.47
N ASP A 119 8.43 -17.87 -9.87
CA ASP A 119 9.05 -18.57 -8.75
C ASP A 119 8.02 -18.73 -7.61
N LYS A 120 7.74 -19.98 -7.23
CA LYS A 120 6.78 -20.31 -6.16
C LYS A 120 7.20 -19.69 -4.82
N THR A 121 8.51 -19.53 -4.59
CA THR A 121 9.05 -18.93 -3.37
C THR A 121 8.84 -17.42 -3.26
N VAL A 122 8.38 -16.77 -4.34
CA VAL A 122 7.96 -15.36 -4.34
C VAL A 122 6.46 -15.24 -4.03
N LYS A 123 5.70 -16.32 -4.21
CA LYS A 123 4.24 -16.38 -4.01
C LYS A 123 3.83 -16.96 -2.66
N ASP A 124 4.65 -17.84 -2.08
CA ASP A 124 4.54 -18.37 -0.70
C ASP A 124 5.00 -17.33 0.34
#